data_AF-A0A7W7LIH8-F1
#
_entry.id   AF-A0A7W7LIH8-F1
#
_cell.length_a   1.000
_cell.length_b   1.000
_cell.length_c   1.000
_cell.angle_alpha   90.00
_cell.angle_beta   90.00
_cell.angle_gamma   90.00
#
_symmetry.space_group_name_H-M   'P 1'
#
loop_
_entity.id
_entity.type
_entity.pdbx_description
1 polymer ?
#
loop_
_entity_poly.entity_id
_entity_poly.type
_entity_poly.pdbx_seq_one_letter_code
_entity_poly.pdbx_strand_id
1 'polypeptide(L)'
;MHRRTAPRLARILACAAVPVMLVATGCSSDDDKKETTPSKAPTANATPTVKPAAFTKLPEACKAVPAKTIEKLVAKADPKEGKALPASDTNDSASCFYSGLNDEDVKDLQYRSLTVSLKRFASDPTLGSGDKRAQAFLGQQATKATTSDGAKNAKTEKAGGIGDEATTVTSDSKKDDNDFKNVTVIARTANVVVTVKYSGAGYEGAKSPDVGDMTKDAQGATKEAVASVADANKK
;
A
#
# COMPACT_ATOMS: atom_id res chain seq x y z
N MET A 1 37.68 -12.61 28.19
CA MET A 1 36.82 -13.53 28.97
C MET A 1 36.01 -12.72 29.97
N HIS A 2 34.68 -12.66 29.80
CA HIS A 2 33.64 -12.61 30.85
C HIS A 2 32.33 -12.16 30.22
N ARG A 3 31.56 -13.15 29.73
CA ARG A 3 30.11 -13.04 29.55
C ARG A 3 29.48 -12.89 30.93
N ARG A 4 28.51 -11.98 31.07
CA ARG A 4 27.49 -12.06 32.13
C ARG A 4 26.12 -12.15 31.48
N THR A 5 25.39 -13.18 31.88
CA THR A 5 24.17 -13.69 31.25
C THR A 5 23.02 -13.56 32.24
N ALA A 6 21.97 -12.82 31.85
CA ALA A 6 20.55 -12.88 32.28
C ALA A 6 20.18 -12.65 33.79
N PRO A 7 18.90 -12.36 34.14
CA PRO A 7 17.73 -13.20 33.83
C PRO A 7 16.54 -12.48 33.16
N ARG A 8 15.78 -13.26 32.37
CA ARG A 8 14.46 -12.94 31.84
C ARG A 8 13.40 -13.27 32.90
N LEU A 9 12.50 -12.34 33.19
CA LEU A 9 11.31 -12.59 34.00
C LEU A 9 10.16 -13.06 33.09
N ALA A 10 9.83 -14.34 33.18
CA ALA A 10 8.62 -14.93 32.62
C ALA A 10 7.42 -14.49 33.48
N ARG A 11 6.38 -13.93 32.85
CA ARG A 11 5.08 -13.69 33.50
C ARG A 11 4.07 -14.75 33.05
N ILE A 12 3.39 -15.25 34.06
CA ILE A 12 2.59 -16.47 34.14
C ILE A 12 1.22 -16.29 33.45
N LEU A 13 0.80 -17.35 32.76
CA LEU A 13 -0.55 -17.58 32.23
C LEU A 13 -1.57 -17.70 33.37
N ALA A 14 -2.68 -16.95 33.28
CA ALA A 14 -3.86 -17.18 34.10
C ALA A 14 -5.01 -17.66 33.20
N CYS A 15 -5.34 -18.94 33.31
CA CYS A 15 -6.53 -19.56 32.76
C CYS A 15 -7.77 -19.13 33.56
N ALA A 16 -8.83 -18.73 32.87
CA ALA A 16 -10.18 -18.69 33.43
C ALA A 16 -11.10 -19.49 32.50
N ALA A 17 -11.32 -20.76 32.84
CA ALA A 17 -12.30 -21.63 32.20
C ALA A 17 -13.67 -21.38 32.85
N VAL A 18 -14.68 -21.09 32.04
CA VAL A 18 -16.07 -20.95 32.46
C VAL A 18 -16.81 -22.26 32.15
N PRO A 19 -17.44 -22.94 33.13
CA PRO A 19 -18.21 -24.16 32.89
C PRO A 19 -19.72 -23.87 32.94
N VAL A 20 -20.49 -24.13 31.87
CA VAL A 20 -21.96 -24.28 31.99
C VAL A 20 -22.52 -25.29 30.98
N MET A 21 -22.89 -26.45 31.53
CA MET A 21 -24.05 -27.32 31.28
C MET A 21 -24.38 -27.85 29.88
N LEU A 22 -24.08 -29.15 29.69
CA LEU A 22 -24.88 -30.09 28.88
C LEU A 22 -26.01 -30.66 29.74
N VAL A 23 -27.27 -30.45 29.35
CA VAL A 23 -28.38 -31.34 29.70
C VAL A 23 -29.43 -31.31 28.57
N ALA A 24 -29.66 -32.46 27.95
CA ALA A 24 -30.98 -32.97 27.60
C ALA A 24 -30.85 -34.40 27.07
N THR A 25 -31.02 -35.36 27.99
CA THR A 25 -31.42 -36.73 27.69
C THR A 25 -32.86 -36.71 27.16
N GLY A 26 -33.08 -37.24 25.97
CA GLY A 26 -34.40 -37.60 25.46
C GLY A 26 -34.36 -39.06 25.01
N CYS A 27 -34.73 -39.97 25.91
CA CYS A 27 -35.04 -41.36 25.57
C CYS A 27 -36.55 -41.51 25.76
N SER A 28 -37.27 -41.82 24.68
CA SER A 28 -38.59 -42.45 24.75
C SER A 28 -38.61 -43.52 23.68
N SER A 29 -38.74 -44.76 24.13
CA SER A 29 -39.02 -45.93 23.30
C SER A 29 -40.45 -45.85 22.78
N ASP A 30 -40.66 -46.20 21.51
CA ASP A 30 -41.66 -47.18 21.07
C ASP A 30 -41.44 -47.51 19.58
N ASP A 31 -41.62 -48.78 19.25
CA ASP A 31 -41.48 -49.40 17.93
C ASP A 31 -42.45 -48.79 16.91
N ASP A 32 -41.97 -48.41 15.72
CA ASP A 32 -42.75 -48.56 14.49
C ASP A 32 -41.88 -48.41 13.22
N LYS A 33 -42.02 -49.38 12.32
CA LYS A 33 -41.40 -49.41 10.99
C LYS A 33 -41.86 -48.22 10.15
N LYS A 34 -40.93 -47.42 9.62
CA LYS A 34 -41.20 -46.60 8.43
C LYS A 34 -39.98 -46.41 7.56
N GLU A 35 -40.24 -46.52 6.26
CA GLU A 35 -39.30 -46.59 5.15
C GLU A 35 -38.19 -45.54 5.16
N THR A 36 -36.99 -46.01 4.85
CA THR A 36 -35.81 -45.19 4.55
C THR A 36 -35.99 -44.51 3.20
N THR A 37 -36.58 -43.32 3.21
CA THR A 37 -36.43 -42.40 2.08
C THR A 37 -35.02 -41.79 2.15
N PRO A 38 -34.17 -41.90 1.13
CA PRO A 38 -32.88 -41.21 1.14
C PRO A 38 -33.17 -39.72 1.01
N SER A 39 -33.03 -38.98 2.12
CA SER A 39 -32.97 -37.53 2.08
C SER A 39 -31.75 -37.14 1.26
N LYS A 40 -32.00 -36.71 0.02
CA LYS A 40 -31.00 -36.15 -0.89
C LYS A 40 -30.44 -34.89 -0.22
N ALA A 41 -29.22 -35.00 0.32
CA ALA A 41 -28.49 -33.85 0.83
C ALA A 41 -28.44 -32.77 -0.26
N PRO A 42 -28.69 -31.48 0.06
CA PRO A 42 -28.58 -30.42 -0.91
C PRO A 42 -27.12 -30.33 -1.36
N THR A 43 -26.84 -30.89 -2.52
CA THR A 43 -25.55 -30.77 -3.20
C THR A 43 -25.63 -29.55 -4.10
N ALA A 44 -25.23 -28.40 -3.55
CA ALA A 44 -24.73 -27.27 -4.33
C ALA A 44 -24.10 -26.27 -3.36
N ASN A 45 -22.86 -26.55 -2.93
CA ASN A 45 -21.98 -25.49 -2.47
C ASN A 45 -21.57 -24.70 -3.74
N ALA A 46 -22.45 -23.82 -4.23
CA ALA A 46 -22.11 -22.90 -5.30
C ALA A 46 -20.95 -22.05 -4.79
N THR A 47 -19.75 -22.32 -5.30
CA THR A 47 -18.56 -21.54 -4.92
C THR A 47 -18.82 -20.11 -5.38
N PRO A 48 -18.69 -19.08 -4.51
CA PRO A 48 -18.98 -17.71 -4.91
C PRO A 48 -18.11 -17.33 -6.11
N THR A 49 -18.73 -17.11 -7.27
CA THR A 49 -18.04 -16.69 -8.49
C THR A 49 -17.80 -15.19 -8.42
N VAL A 50 -16.56 -14.80 -8.17
CA VAL A 50 -16.13 -13.39 -8.16
C VAL A 50 -15.46 -13.04 -9.48
N LYS A 51 -15.72 -11.84 -9.99
CA LYS A 51 -15.09 -11.31 -11.22
C LYS A 51 -13.56 -11.42 -11.13
N PRO A 52 -12.87 -12.01 -12.11
CA PRO A 52 -11.41 -12.09 -12.12
C PRO A 52 -10.73 -10.72 -12.05
N ALA A 53 -9.53 -10.68 -11.48
CA ALA A 53 -8.67 -9.51 -11.48
C ALA A 53 -8.22 -9.16 -12.92
N ALA A 54 -8.20 -7.86 -13.26
CA ALA A 54 -7.79 -7.40 -14.58
C ALA A 54 -6.28 -7.54 -14.81
N PHE A 55 -5.49 -7.26 -13.77
CA PHE A 55 -4.03 -7.36 -13.79
C PHE A 55 -3.55 -8.56 -12.96
N THR A 56 -2.62 -9.31 -13.55
CA THR A 56 -2.06 -10.53 -12.94
C THR A 56 -0.61 -10.35 -12.51
N LYS A 57 0.06 -9.31 -13.00
CA LYS A 57 1.47 -9.00 -12.71
C LYS A 57 1.64 -7.54 -12.31
N LEU A 58 2.71 -7.26 -11.57
CA LEU A 58 3.20 -5.92 -11.32
C LEU A 58 4.47 -5.66 -12.17
N PRO A 59 4.69 -4.42 -12.66
CA PRO A 59 5.98 -4.04 -13.20
C PRO A 59 7.04 -4.04 -12.10
N GLU A 60 8.31 -4.05 -12.52
CA GLU A 60 9.42 -3.79 -11.61
C GLU A 60 9.30 -2.35 -11.07
N ALA A 61 9.20 -2.18 -9.75
CA ALA A 61 8.85 -0.88 -9.17
C ALA A 61 9.86 0.24 -9.50
N CYS A 62 11.16 -0.07 -9.57
CA CYS A 62 12.16 0.94 -9.94
C CYS A 62 12.05 1.34 -11.40
N LYS A 63 11.56 0.47 -12.29
CA LYS A 63 11.36 0.80 -13.71
C LYS A 63 9.95 1.29 -14.03
N ALA A 64 9.07 1.39 -13.03
CA ALA A 64 7.69 1.82 -13.23
C ALA A 64 7.60 3.29 -13.68
N VAL A 65 8.59 4.11 -13.34
CA VAL A 65 8.72 5.49 -13.80
C VAL A 65 9.97 5.57 -14.70
N PRO A 66 9.89 6.18 -15.89
CA PRO A 66 11.03 6.37 -16.79
C PRO A 66 12.22 7.05 -16.10
N ALA A 67 13.43 6.59 -16.40
CA ALA A 67 14.66 7.15 -15.83
C ALA A 67 14.79 8.67 -16.00
N LYS A 68 14.38 9.21 -17.15
CA LYS A 68 14.37 10.66 -17.41
C LYS A 68 13.47 11.43 -16.44
N THR A 69 12.32 10.86 -16.07
CA THR A 69 11.43 11.45 -15.07
C THR A 69 12.08 11.38 -13.70
N ILE A 70 12.68 10.24 -13.33
CA ILE A 70 13.41 10.12 -12.06
C ILE A 70 14.54 11.15 -11.97
N GLU A 71 15.36 11.32 -13.01
CA GLU A 71 16.44 12.31 -13.05
C GLU A 71 15.93 13.74 -12.87
N LYS A 72 14.77 14.06 -13.47
CA LYS A 72 14.12 15.37 -13.30
C LYS A 72 13.62 15.58 -11.86
N LEU A 73 12.99 14.57 -11.27
CA LEU A 73 12.33 14.70 -9.96
C LEU A 73 13.29 14.55 -8.78
N VAL A 74 14.32 13.74 -8.94
CA VAL A 74 15.31 13.39 -7.91
C VAL A 74 16.69 13.56 -8.53
N ALA A 75 17.08 14.83 -8.70
CA ALA A 75 18.41 15.17 -9.17
C ALA A 75 19.49 14.52 -8.28
N LYS A 76 20.57 14.04 -8.91
CA LYS A 76 21.65 13.30 -8.23
C LYS A 76 21.14 12.12 -7.39
N ALA A 77 20.13 11.39 -7.90
CA ALA A 77 19.64 10.19 -7.24
C ALA A 77 20.78 9.21 -6.97
N ASP A 78 20.88 8.74 -5.72
CA ASP A 78 21.85 7.74 -5.28
C ASP A 78 21.15 6.68 -4.40
N PRO A 79 21.09 5.41 -4.82
CA PRO A 79 21.54 4.89 -6.12
C PRO A 79 20.70 5.43 -7.30
N LYS A 80 21.31 5.53 -8.49
CA LYS A 80 20.68 6.10 -9.70
C LYS A 80 19.45 5.30 -10.14
N GLU A 81 19.57 3.99 -10.12
CA GLU A 81 18.51 3.04 -10.45
C GLU A 81 17.44 2.90 -9.34
N GLY A 82 17.62 3.59 -8.21
CA GLY A 82 16.77 3.48 -7.05
C GLY A 82 17.01 2.20 -6.26
N LYS A 83 16.44 2.18 -5.06
CA LYS A 83 16.56 1.08 -4.12
C LYS A 83 15.22 0.36 -4.02
N ALA A 84 15.19 -0.89 -4.47
CA ALA A 84 14.04 -1.76 -4.22
C ALA A 84 13.82 -1.92 -2.71
N LEU A 85 12.58 -1.73 -2.27
CA LEU A 85 12.20 -1.90 -0.87
C LEU A 85 11.66 -3.31 -0.62
N PRO A 86 11.95 -3.91 0.56
CA PRO A 86 11.41 -5.22 0.90
C PRO A 86 9.88 -5.25 0.86
N ALA A 87 9.33 -6.33 0.34
CA ALA A 87 7.91 -6.62 0.35
C ALA A 87 7.66 -7.98 1.00
N SER A 88 6.59 -8.08 1.80
CA SER A 88 6.19 -9.36 2.39
C SER A 88 5.70 -10.37 1.35
N ASP A 89 5.12 -9.88 0.25
CA ASP A 89 4.73 -10.67 -0.91
C ASP A 89 5.04 -9.89 -2.18
N THR A 90 6.02 -10.37 -2.95
CA THR A 90 6.49 -9.73 -4.18
C THR A 90 5.58 -9.95 -5.38
N ASN A 91 4.60 -10.86 -5.29
CA ASN A 91 3.60 -11.06 -6.35
C ASN A 91 2.54 -9.95 -6.34
N ASP A 92 2.28 -9.40 -5.15
CA ASP A 92 1.20 -8.45 -4.91
C ASP A 92 1.68 -7.09 -4.44
N SER A 93 2.97 -6.94 -4.13
CA SER A 93 3.57 -5.68 -3.71
C SER A 93 4.94 -5.50 -4.33
N ALA A 94 5.20 -4.30 -4.85
CA ALA A 94 6.53 -3.89 -5.27
C ALA A 94 6.75 -2.42 -4.85
N SER A 95 7.96 -2.06 -4.45
CA SER A 95 8.27 -0.66 -4.10
C SER A 95 9.70 -0.30 -4.42
N CYS A 96 9.92 0.95 -4.82
CA CYS A 96 11.23 1.51 -5.07
C CYS A 96 11.36 2.87 -4.41
N PHE A 97 12.54 3.14 -3.87
CA PHE A 97 12.90 4.39 -3.22
C PHE A 97 14.05 5.07 -3.96
N TYR A 98 13.89 6.35 -4.20
CA TYR A 98 14.91 7.24 -4.74
C TYR A 98 15.14 8.38 -3.74
N SER A 99 16.39 8.78 -3.59
CA SER A 99 16.75 10.00 -2.89
C SER A 99 17.96 10.64 -3.56
N GLY A 100 17.99 11.96 -3.54
CA GLY A 100 19.09 12.73 -4.09
C GLY A 100 19.20 14.08 -3.40
N LEU A 101 20.41 14.60 -3.38
CA LEU A 101 20.71 15.96 -2.93
C LEU A 101 21.33 16.67 -4.12
N ASN A 102 20.66 17.71 -4.62
CA ASN A 102 21.27 18.61 -5.57
C ASN A 102 22.12 19.63 -4.82
N ASP A 103 23.43 19.52 -4.98
CA ASP A 103 24.46 20.32 -4.30
C ASP A 103 25.26 21.20 -5.26
N GLU A 104 24.77 21.41 -6.48
CA GLU A 104 25.44 22.23 -7.51
C GLU A 104 25.57 23.70 -7.09
N ASP A 105 24.63 24.22 -6.29
CA ASP A 105 24.74 25.51 -5.61
C ASP A 105 24.68 25.32 -4.10
N VAL A 106 25.76 25.64 -3.39
CA VAL A 106 25.86 25.55 -1.93
C VAL A 106 24.87 26.47 -1.19
N LYS A 107 24.27 27.45 -1.88
CA LYS A 107 23.23 28.32 -1.32
C LYS A 107 21.81 27.82 -1.62
N ASP A 108 21.67 26.79 -2.45
CA ASP A 108 20.39 26.20 -2.84
C ASP A 108 20.47 24.66 -2.83
N LEU A 109 20.84 24.10 -1.67
CA LEU A 109 20.90 22.66 -1.47
C LEU A 109 19.49 22.08 -1.45
N GLN A 110 19.14 21.30 -2.48
CA GLN A 110 17.79 20.76 -2.65
C GLN A 110 17.78 19.25 -2.49
N TYR A 111 17.22 18.79 -1.37
CA TYR A 111 16.95 17.37 -1.16
C TYR A 111 15.62 16.97 -1.79
N ARG A 112 15.60 15.82 -2.46
CA ARG A 112 14.38 15.18 -2.97
C ARG A 112 14.39 13.69 -2.65
N SER A 113 13.20 13.16 -2.39
CA SER A 113 12.97 11.71 -2.34
C SER A 113 11.67 11.34 -3.02
N LEU A 114 11.65 10.18 -3.66
CA LEU A 114 10.50 9.62 -4.34
C LEU A 114 10.36 8.15 -3.94
N THR A 115 9.19 7.75 -3.45
CA THR A 115 8.83 6.33 -3.28
C THR A 115 7.72 5.98 -4.25
N VAL A 116 7.93 4.97 -5.08
CA VAL A 116 6.88 4.38 -5.92
C VAL A 116 6.50 3.05 -5.32
N SER A 117 5.25 2.90 -4.91
CA SER A 117 4.69 1.67 -4.34
C SER A 117 3.52 1.17 -5.16
N LEU A 118 3.55 -0.11 -5.51
CA LEU A 118 2.47 -0.78 -6.23
C LEU A 118 1.90 -1.88 -5.35
N LYS A 119 0.57 -1.93 -5.27
CA LYS A 119 -0.17 -3.01 -4.59
C LYS A 119 -1.21 -3.58 -5.54
N ARG A 120 -1.08 -4.86 -5.88
CA ARG A 120 -2.07 -5.62 -6.64
C ARG A 120 -2.98 -6.37 -5.68
N PHE A 121 -4.25 -6.47 -6.06
CA PHE A 121 -5.25 -7.25 -5.34
C PHE A 121 -5.78 -8.34 -6.27
N ALA A 122 -5.58 -9.60 -5.90
CA ALA A 122 -6.28 -10.70 -6.53
C ALA A 122 -7.78 -10.64 -6.17
N SER A 123 -8.63 -11.09 -7.09
CA SER A 123 -10.02 -11.40 -6.76
C SER A 123 -10.07 -12.69 -5.96
N ASP A 124 -10.88 -12.70 -4.92
CA ASP A 124 -11.03 -13.85 -4.04
C ASP A 124 -12.53 -14.06 -3.72
N PRO A 125 -13.04 -15.31 -3.75
CA PRO A 125 -14.44 -15.62 -3.45
C PRO A 125 -14.93 -15.14 -2.08
N THR A 126 -14.04 -15.06 -1.09
CA THR A 126 -14.35 -14.68 0.30
C THR A 126 -14.12 -13.19 0.55
N LEU A 127 -13.09 -12.60 -0.06
CA LEU A 127 -12.73 -11.18 0.14
C LEU A 127 -13.36 -10.23 -0.89
N GLY A 128 -13.92 -10.78 -1.96
CA GLY A 128 -14.51 -10.05 -3.07
C GLY A 128 -13.52 -9.72 -4.19
N SER A 129 -14.00 -8.93 -5.18
CA SER A 129 -13.23 -8.60 -6.38
C SER A 129 -11.99 -7.76 -6.05
N GLY A 130 -10.88 -8.01 -6.74
CA GLY A 130 -9.65 -7.23 -6.58
C GLY A 130 -9.84 -5.74 -6.80
N ASP A 131 -10.73 -5.35 -7.72
CA ASP A 131 -11.07 -3.95 -8.00
C ASP A 131 -11.67 -3.22 -6.78
N LYS A 132 -12.73 -3.79 -6.18
CA LYS A 132 -13.32 -3.24 -4.93
C LYS A 132 -12.31 -3.19 -3.78
N ARG A 133 -11.45 -4.20 -3.66
CA ARG A 133 -10.39 -4.23 -2.64
C ARG A 133 -9.36 -3.13 -2.87
N ALA A 134 -8.97 -2.89 -4.12
CA ALA A 134 -8.09 -1.79 -4.52
C ALA A 134 -8.74 -0.42 -4.22
N GLN A 135 -10.05 -0.26 -4.48
CA GLN A 135 -10.78 0.97 -4.15
C GLN A 135 -10.79 1.25 -2.64
N ALA A 136 -11.09 0.23 -1.83
CA ALA A 136 -11.03 0.38 -0.37
C ALA A 136 -9.62 0.74 0.11
N PHE A 137 -8.59 0.09 -0.47
CA PHE A 137 -7.19 0.38 -0.14
C PHE A 137 -6.78 1.81 -0.54
N LEU A 138 -7.23 2.32 -1.69
CA LEU A 138 -6.98 3.71 -2.09
C LEU A 138 -7.50 4.70 -1.03
N GLY A 139 -8.73 4.50 -0.55
CA GLY A 139 -9.30 5.34 0.51
C GLY A 139 -8.52 5.27 1.82
N GLN A 140 -8.10 4.07 2.21
CA GLN A 140 -7.24 3.86 3.39
C GLN A 140 -5.88 4.56 3.25
N GLN A 141 -5.23 4.44 2.09
CA GLN A 141 -3.94 5.05 1.82
C GLN A 141 -4.03 6.58 1.76
N ALA A 142 -5.09 7.13 1.18
CA ALA A 142 -5.35 8.58 1.19
C ALA A 142 -5.51 9.09 2.64
N THR A 143 -6.26 8.37 3.47
CA THR A 143 -6.42 8.72 4.89
C THR A 143 -5.11 8.59 5.67
N LYS A 144 -4.34 7.53 5.42
CA LYS A 144 -3.03 7.33 6.06
C LYS A 144 -2.04 8.44 5.68
N ALA A 145 -2.05 8.88 4.43
CA ALA A 145 -1.14 9.92 3.93
C ALA A 145 -1.32 11.27 4.64
N THR A 146 -2.49 11.57 5.21
CA THR A 146 -2.71 12.82 5.94
C THR A 146 -2.05 12.87 7.31
N THR A 147 -1.60 11.72 7.83
CA THR A 147 -1.06 11.58 9.20
C THR A 147 0.30 10.90 9.26
N SER A 148 0.76 10.28 8.17
CA SER A 148 2.06 9.60 8.12
C SER A 148 3.23 10.56 8.21
N ASP A 149 4.36 10.09 8.74
CA ASP A 149 5.65 10.79 8.73
C ASP A 149 5.62 12.20 9.37
N GLY A 150 4.77 12.37 10.38
CA GLY A 150 4.63 13.65 11.08
C GLY A 150 3.92 14.72 10.26
N ALA A 151 3.09 14.33 9.28
CA ALA A 151 2.33 15.23 8.43
C ALA A 151 1.52 16.26 9.24
N LYS A 152 1.59 17.51 8.78
CA LYS A 152 0.86 18.69 9.25
C LYS A 152 0.24 19.40 8.05
N ASN A 153 -0.78 20.20 8.30
CA ASN A 153 -1.47 20.99 7.27
C ASN A 153 -1.92 20.15 6.06
N ALA A 154 -2.29 18.89 6.31
CA ALA A 154 -2.63 17.96 5.23
C ALA A 154 -3.88 18.43 4.48
N LYS A 155 -3.81 18.43 3.15
CA LYS A 155 -4.92 18.71 2.25
C LYS A 155 -5.08 17.55 1.29
N THR A 156 -6.33 17.19 1.03
CA THR A 156 -6.69 16.06 0.17
C THR A 156 -7.57 16.56 -0.96
N GLU A 157 -7.18 16.24 -2.18
CA GLU A 157 -7.89 16.63 -3.40
C GLU A 157 -7.99 15.46 -4.37
N LYS A 158 -9.08 15.41 -5.15
CA LYS A 158 -9.19 14.41 -6.23
C LYS A 158 -8.31 14.83 -7.40
N ALA A 159 -7.62 13.86 -8.00
CA ALA A 159 -6.82 14.07 -9.20
C ALA A 159 -7.47 13.36 -10.40
N GLY A 160 -7.81 14.11 -11.43
CA GLY A 160 -8.37 13.57 -12.68
C GLY A 160 -7.28 13.09 -13.65
N GLY A 161 -7.63 12.16 -14.54
CA GLY A 161 -6.77 11.75 -15.65
C GLY A 161 -5.59 10.83 -15.29
N ILE A 162 -5.64 10.21 -14.10
CA ILE A 162 -4.63 9.26 -13.60
C ILE A 162 -5.35 7.98 -13.17
N GLY A 163 -5.26 6.93 -13.97
CA GLY A 163 -5.98 5.68 -13.74
C GLY A 163 -7.50 5.85 -13.75
N ASP A 164 -8.20 4.97 -13.04
CA ASP A 164 -9.66 5.00 -12.88
C ASP A 164 -10.10 6.00 -11.78
N GLU A 165 -9.24 6.20 -10.78
CA GLU A 165 -9.48 7.08 -9.64
C GLU A 165 -8.14 7.49 -9.05
N ALA A 166 -7.96 8.76 -8.71
CA ALA A 166 -6.78 9.21 -8.00
C ALA A 166 -7.08 10.31 -6.97
N THR A 167 -6.27 10.31 -5.92
CA THR A 167 -6.31 11.28 -4.82
C THR A 167 -4.90 11.80 -4.58
N THR A 168 -4.76 13.11 -4.47
CA THR A 168 -3.52 13.78 -4.06
C THR A 168 -3.66 14.25 -2.63
N VAL A 169 -2.65 13.97 -1.81
CA VAL A 169 -2.52 14.48 -0.45
C VAL A 169 -1.24 15.30 -0.36
N THR A 170 -1.36 16.59 -0.07
CA THR A 170 -0.21 17.46 0.21
C THR A 170 -0.09 17.66 1.71
N SER A 171 1.11 17.67 2.26
CA SER A 171 1.34 17.97 3.67
C SER A 171 2.72 18.57 3.90
N ASP A 172 2.86 19.23 5.04
CA ASP A 172 4.15 19.66 5.56
C ASP A 172 4.64 18.64 6.59
N SER A 173 5.94 18.46 6.72
CA SER A 173 6.52 17.76 7.87
C SER A 173 7.83 18.43 8.26
N LYS A 174 8.29 18.13 9.48
CA LYS A 174 9.59 18.59 9.96
C LYS A 174 10.40 17.40 10.42
N LYS A 175 11.63 17.31 9.95
CA LYS A 175 12.59 16.31 10.39
C LYS A 175 13.91 17.00 10.64
N ASP A 176 14.45 16.77 11.84
CA ASP A 176 15.58 17.53 12.36
C ASP A 176 15.26 19.04 12.25
N ASP A 177 16.17 19.83 11.68
CA ASP A 177 15.97 21.27 11.49
C ASP A 177 15.38 21.66 10.13
N ASN A 178 15.01 20.70 9.30
CA ASN A 178 14.54 20.94 7.93
C ASN A 178 13.03 20.78 7.79
N ASP A 179 12.40 21.73 7.10
CA ASP A 179 10.99 21.69 6.73
C ASP A 179 10.80 21.04 5.36
N PHE A 180 9.97 20.00 5.33
CA PHE A 180 9.66 19.21 4.15
C PHE A 180 8.29 19.55 3.61
N LYS A 181 8.22 19.67 2.28
CA LYS A 181 6.97 19.60 1.53
C LYS A 181 6.78 18.19 1.03
N ASN A 182 5.58 17.65 1.21
CA ASN A 182 5.24 16.29 0.83
C ASN A 182 4.01 16.29 -0.07
N VAL A 183 4.09 15.47 -1.11
CA VAL A 183 2.98 15.17 -2.00
C VAL A 183 2.86 13.65 -2.09
N THR A 184 1.70 13.10 -1.77
CA THR A 184 1.38 11.69 -2.00
C THR A 184 0.24 11.60 -2.99
N VAL A 185 0.49 10.98 -4.14
CA VAL A 185 -0.55 10.69 -5.13
C VAL A 185 -0.87 9.19 -5.05
N ILE A 186 -2.14 8.87 -4.80
CA ILE A 186 -2.65 7.50 -4.74
C ILE A 186 -3.61 7.33 -5.92
N ALA A 187 -3.27 6.47 -6.86
CA ALA A 187 -4.09 6.17 -8.02
C ALA A 187 -4.46 4.69 -8.07
N ARG A 188 -5.69 4.39 -8.48
CA ARG A 188 -6.20 3.05 -8.75
C ARG A 188 -6.34 2.86 -10.25
N THR A 189 -5.91 1.71 -10.75
CA THR A 189 -6.27 1.20 -12.07
C THR A 189 -6.71 -0.25 -11.90
N ALA A 190 -8.00 -0.51 -12.12
CA ALA A 190 -8.69 -1.74 -11.79
C ALA A 190 -8.28 -2.26 -10.39
N ASN A 191 -7.66 -3.43 -10.35
CA ASN A 191 -7.24 -4.11 -9.13
C ASN A 191 -5.82 -3.76 -8.64
N VAL A 192 -5.20 -2.68 -9.13
CA VAL A 192 -3.88 -2.21 -8.69
C VAL A 192 -3.99 -0.79 -8.15
N VAL A 193 -3.32 -0.55 -7.02
CA VAL A 193 -3.10 0.80 -6.46
C VAL A 193 -1.63 1.16 -6.59
N VAL A 194 -1.37 2.31 -7.20
CA VAL A 194 -0.07 2.96 -7.27
C VAL A 194 -0.06 4.12 -6.27
N THR A 195 0.94 4.15 -5.40
CA THR A 195 1.17 5.25 -4.45
C THR A 195 2.54 5.84 -4.74
N VAL A 196 2.58 7.11 -5.14
CA VAL A 196 3.81 7.87 -5.31
C VAL A 196 3.90 8.88 -4.17
N LYS A 197 4.92 8.72 -3.31
CA LYS A 197 5.25 9.69 -2.26
C LYS A 197 6.45 10.50 -2.74
N TYR A 198 6.28 11.80 -2.88
CA TYR A 198 7.31 12.74 -3.28
C TYR A 198 7.54 13.76 -2.15
N SER A 199 8.77 13.88 -1.70
CA SER A 199 9.14 14.76 -0.59
C SER A 199 10.36 15.58 -0.95
N GLY A 200 10.41 16.82 -0.47
CA GLY A 200 11.53 17.71 -0.72
C GLY A 200 11.71 18.77 0.35
N ALA A 201 12.97 19.16 0.54
CA ALA A 201 13.39 20.19 1.48
C ALA A 201 14.55 20.98 0.89
N GLY A 202 14.65 22.25 1.27
CA GLY A 202 15.87 23.04 1.11
C GLY A 202 16.71 22.90 2.37
N TYR A 203 18.01 22.62 2.21
CA TYR A 203 18.97 22.47 3.31
C TYR A 203 19.86 23.71 3.43
N GLU A 204 20.54 23.86 4.57
CA GLU A 204 21.47 24.98 4.84
C GLU A 204 20.83 26.37 4.62
N GLY A 205 19.54 26.51 4.96
CA GLY A 205 18.78 27.74 4.81
C GLY A 205 18.19 27.96 3.41
N ALA A 206 18.39 27.04 2.47
CA ALA A 206 17.70 27.05 1.19
C ALA A 206 16.18 26.93 1.38
N LYS A 207 15.42 27.52 0.45
CA LYS A 207 13.96 27.47 0.50
C LYS A 207 13.47 26.07 0.18
N SER A 208 12.43 25.61 0.87
CA SER A 208 11.71 24.40 0.49
C SER A 208 11.11 24.55 -0.92
N PRO A 209 10.97 23.44 -1.66
CA PRO A 209 10.30 23.44 -2.96
C PRO A 209 8.89 24.01 -2.92
N ASP A 210 8.43 24.50 -4.08
CA ASP A 210 7.03 24.82 -4.27
C ASP A 210 6.17 23.54 -4.32
N VAL A 211 5.12 23.50 -3.50
CA VAL A 211 4.24 22.34 -3.39
C VAL A 211 3.35 22.14 -4.63
N GLY A 212 3.02 23.22 -5.35
CA GLY A 212 2.23 23.17 -6.57
C GLY A 212 2.98 22.50 -7.71
N ASP A 213 4.26 22.85 -7.89
CA ASP A 213 5.12 22.20 -8.88
C ASP A 213 5.44 20.75 -8.50
N MET A 214 5.72 20.49 -7.22
CA MET A 214 5.85 19.11 -6.72
C MET A 214 4.58 18.29 -6.96
N THR A 215 3.40 18.90 -6.86
CA THR A 215 2.13 18.23 -7.12
C THR A 215 2.00 17.80 -8.57
N LYS A 216 2.29 18.69 -9.52
CA LYS A 216 2.25 18.38 -10.95
C LYS A 216 3.25 17.27 -11.31
N ASP A 217 4.45 17.36 -10.76
CA ASP A 217 5.51 16.39 -10.98
C ASP A 217 5.16 15.00 -10.43
N ALA A 218 4.64 14.92 -9.20
CA ALA A 218 4.20 13.66 -8.60
C ALA A 218 3.01 13.03 -9.35
N GLN A 219 2.07 13.85 -9.83
CA GLN A 219 0.95 13.41 -10.67
C GLN A 219 1.44 12.86 -12.01
N GLY A 220 2.42 13.52 -12.64
CA GLY A 220 3.07 13.05 -13.86
C GLY A 220 3.72 11.67 -13.67
N ALA A 221 4.57 11.53 -12.65
CA ALA A 221 5.21 10.26 -12.33
C ALA A 221 4.19 9.15 -11.99
N THR A 222 3.09 9.48 -11.32
CA THR A 222 2.04 8.50 -11.02
C THR A 222 1.32 8.04 -12.28
N LYS A 223 1.06 8.96 -13.23
CA LYS A 223 0.47 8.61 -14.52
C LYS A 223 1.36 7.66 -15.32
N GLU A 224 2.67 7.90 -15.32
CA GLU A 224 3.66 7.00 -15.94
C GLU A 224 3.70 5.64 -15.24
N ALA A 225 3.71 5.61 -13.90
CA ALA A 225 3.67 4.36 -13.14
C ALA A 225 2.37 3.56 -13.36
N VAL A 226 1.22 4.22 -13.49
CA VAL A 226 -0.06 3.59 -13.86
C VAL A 226 0.00 3.00 -15.28
N ALA A 227 0.59 3.72 -16.24
CA ALA A 227 0.77 3.20 -17.59
C ALA A 227 1.66 1.95 -17.60
N SER A 228 2.74 1.94 -16.81
CA SER A 228 3.63 0.78 -16.65
C SER A 228 2.92 -0.47 -16.11
N VAL A 229 1.87 -0.32 -15.30
CA VAL A 229 1.03 -1.46 -14.87
C VAL A 229 0.30 -2.08 -16.05
N ALA A 230 -0.30 -1.26 -16.91
CA ALA A 230 -0.96 -1.74 -18.11
C ALA A 230 0.04 -2.41 -19.06
N ASP A 231 1.21 -1.80 -19.27
CA ASP A 231 2.27 -2.32 -20.14
C ASP A 231 2.79 -3.68 -19.70
N ALA A 232 3.01 -3.89 -18.38
CA ALA A 232 3.44 -5.17 -17.82
C ALA A 232 2.42 -6.31 -18.00
N ASN A 233 1.18 -5.98 -18.35
CA ASN A 233 0.09 -6.94 -18.57
C ASN A 233 -0.41 -6.97 -20.02
N LYS A 234 0.27 -6.29 -20.95
CA LYS A 234 0.04 -6.48 -22.40
C LYS A 234 0.46 -7.90 -22.80
N LYS A 235 -0.28 -8.47 -23.75
CA LYS A 235 0.02 -9.79 -24.34
C LYS A 235 1.12 -9.67 -25.38
#